data_AF-W1VIB7-F1
#
_entry.id   AF-W1VIB7-F1
#
_cell.length_a   1.000
_cell.length_b   1.000
_cell.length_c   1.000
_cell.angle_alpha   90.00
_cell.angle_beta   90.00
_cell.angle_gamma   90.00
#
_symmetry.space_group_name_H-M   'P 1'
#
loop_
_entity.id
_entity.type
_entity.pdbx_description
1 polymer ?
#
loop_
_entity_poly.entity_id
_entity_poly.type
_entity_poly.pdbx_seq_one_letter_code
_entity_poly.pdbx_strand_id
1 'polypeptide(L)'
;MSSSSTATTTRSPSAWVRQHQAPLAVFAGGALGTLVRAGLARLWPHTAGELPTATLAVNLVGALALGFLLGRLALAPDTGWRRTLRLGLGTGFMGGLTTYSTFIVEVEHLAGGADLLG
;
A
#
# COMPACT_ATOMS: atom_id res chain seq x y z
N MET A 1 38.45 -0.14 43.27
CA MET A 1 37.33 -1.10 43.33
C MET A 1 36.25 -0.59 42.39
N SER A 2 36.16 -1.19 41.20
CA SER A 2 35.23 -0.79 40.14
C SER A 2 33.92 -1.54 40.30
N SER A 3 32.85 -0.84 40.64
CA SER A 3 31.49 -1.40 40.73
C SER A 3 30.77 -1.18 39.39
N SER A 4 30.84 -2.15 38.49
CA SER A 4 30.07 -2.18 37.25
C SER A 4 28.62 -2.58 37.56
N SER A 5 27.72 -1.58 37.59
CA SER A 5 26.27 -1.79 37.76
C SER A 5 25.68 -2.39 36.48
N THR A 6 25.36 -3.69 36.53
CA THR A 6 24.68 -4.42 35.45
C THR A 6 23.21 -4.04 35.43
N ALA A 7 22.84 -3.10 34.56
CA ALA A 7 21.44 -2.70 34.36
C ALA A 7 20.68 -3.76 33.54
N THR A 8 19.91 -4.62 34.22
CA THR A 8 18.95 -5.53 33.61
C THR A 8 17.79 -4.74 33.00
N THR A 9 17.82 -4.50 31.68
CA THR A 9 16.71 -3.86 30.97
C THR A 9 15.57 -4.87 30.78
N THR A 10 14.62 -4.90 31.70
CA THR A 10 13.36 -5.64 31.54
C THR A 10 12.50 -4.96 30.46
N ARG A 11 12.38 -5.57 29.27
CA ARG A 11 11.46 -5.08 28.23
C ARG A 11 10.00 -5.29 28.69
N SER A 12 9.25 -4.19 28.82
CA SER A 12 7.83 -4.19 29.18
C SER A 12 6.98 -5.03 28.20
N PRO A 13 6.00 -5.85 28.65
CA PRO A 13 5.08 -6.63 27.80
C PRO A 13 4.34 -5.78 26.74
N SER A 14 4.09 -4.51 27.05
CA SER A 14 3.42 -3.56 26.16
C SER A 14 4.25 -3.17 24.92
N ALA A 15 5.58 -3.36 24.97
CA ALA A 15 6.47 -3.04 23.86
C ALA A 15 6.33 -4.04 22.71
N TRP A 16 6.07 -5.32 23.01
CA TRP A 16 5.86 -6.38 22.01
C TRP A 16 4.62 -6.14 21.18
N VAL A 17 3.49 -5.80 21.83
CA VAL A 17 2.23 -5.52 21.13
C VAL A 17 2.39 -4.30 20.21
N ARG A 18 3.01 -3.21 20.70
CA ARG A 18 3.27 -2.02 19.87
C ARG A 18 4.17 -2.31 18.66
N GLN A 19 5.10 -3.25 18.78
CA GLN A 19 6.01 -3.60 17.69
C GLN A 19 5.30 -4.31 16.53
N HIS A 20 4.22 -5.06 16.78
CA HIS A 20 3.50 -5.82 15.75
C HIS A 20 2.30 -5.08 15.15
N GLN A 21 1.87 -3.97 15.75
CA GLN A 21 0.73 -3.18 15.25
C GLN A 21 0.94 -2.65 13.82
N ALA A 22 2.15 -2.19 13.50
CA ALA A 22 2.44 -1.61 12.19
C ALA A 22 2.40 -2.66 11.04
N PRO A 23 3.10 -3.80 11.13
CA PRO A 23 3.00 -4.85 10.10
C PRO A 23 1.58 -5.39 9.92
N LEU A 24 0.83 -5.58 11.02
CA LEU A 24 -0.57 -6.04 10.94
C LEU A 24 -1.46 -5.02 10.24
N ALA A 25 -1.27 -3.73 10.51
CA ALA A 25 -1.98 -2.67 9.82
C ALA A 25 -1.66 -2.63 8.32
N VAL A 26 -0.39 -2.82 7.94
CA VAL A 26 0.03 -2.91 6.53
C VAL A 26 -0.62 -4.12 5.87
N PHE A 27 -0.59 -5.29 6.50
CA PHE A 27 -1.18 -6.51 5.98
C PHE A 27 -2.69 -6.36 5.76
N ALA A 28 -3.42 -5.91 6.78
CA ALA A 28 -4.86 -5.71 6.69
C ALA A 28 -5.21 -4.66 5.62
N GLY A 29 -4.48 -3.53 5.59
CA GLY A 29 -4.64 -2.51 4.57
C GLY A 29 -4.41 -3.06 3.16
N GLY A 30 -3.30 -3.77 2.94
CA GLY A 30 -2.93 -4.34 1.64
C GLY A 30 -3.91 -5.39 1.14
N ALA A 31 -4.41 -6.25 2.03
CA ALA A 31 -5.47 -7.20 1.71
C ALA A 31 -6.75 -6.48 1.25
N LEU A 32 -7.20 -5.48 2.02
CA LEU A 32 -8.39 -4.69 1.67
C LEU A 32 -8.22 -3.93 0.35
N GLY A 33 -7.08 -3.25 0.15
CA GLY A 33 -6.79 -2.52 -1.09
C GLY A 33 -6.78 -3.44 -2.32
N THR A 34 -6.19 -4.62 -2.19
CA THR A 34 -6.16 -5.64 -3.24
C THR A 34 -7.57 -6.15 -3.56
N LEU A 35 -8.39 -6.41 -2.55
CA LEU A 35 -9.77 -6.85 -2.73
C LEU A 35 -10.63 -5.78 -3.40
N VAL A 36 -10.49 -4.52 -3.01
CA VAL A 36 -11.18 -3.39 -3.65
C VAL A 36 -10.78 -3.29 -5.12
N ARG A 37 -9.47 -3.30 -5.43
CA ARG A 37 -8.99 -3.29 -6.82
C ARG A 37 -9.56 -4.46 -7.62
N ALA A 38 -9.50 -5.68 -7.08
CA ALA A 38 -10.03 -6.87 -7.74
C ALA A 38 -11.54 -6.79 -7.96
N GLY A 39 -12.29 -6.27 -6.99
CA GLY A 39 -13.73 -6.03 -7.11
C GLY A 39 -14.05 -5.01 -8.21
N LEU A 40 -13.32 -3.89 -8.25
CA LEU A 40 -13.50 -2.85 -9.28
C LEU A 40 -13.17 -3.37 -10.68
N ALA A 41 -12.10 -4.15 -10.84
CA ALA A 41 -11.76 -4.77 -12.12
C ALA A 41 -12.84 -5.75 -12.61
N ARG A 42 -13.56 -6.42 -11.69
CA ARG A 42 -14.67 -7.32 -12.03
C ARG A 42 -15.97 -6.58 -12.35
N LEU A 43 -16.24 -5.48 -11.66
CA LEU A 43 -17.45 -4.67 -11.87
C LEU A 43 -17.34 -3.77 -13.10
N TRP A 44 -16.11 -3.44 -13.50
CA TRP A 44 -15.79 -2.59 -14.64
C TRP A 44 -14.82 -3.32 -15.59
N PRO A 45 -15.26 -4.40 -16.25
CA PRO A 45 -14.43 -5.13 -17.20
C PRO A 45 -14.17 -4.26 -18.44
N HIS A 46 -13.03 -4.51 -19.09
CA HIS A 46 -12.67 -3.96 -20.39
C HIS A 46 -12.37 -5.10 -21.35
N THR A 47 -12.48 -4.87 -22.66
CA THR A 47 -12.12 -5.87 -23.68
C THR A 47 -10.71 -5.67 -24.21
N ALA A 48 -10.15 -6.71 -24.81
CA ALA A 48 -8.81 -6.64 -25.39
C ALA A 48 -8.76 -5.56 -26.50
N GLY A 49 -7.77 -4.67 -26.44
CA GLY A 49 -7.65 -3.51 -27.33
C GLY A 49 -8.36 -2.26 -26.83
N GLU A 50 -9.03 -2.29 -25.67
CA GLU A 50 -9.56 -1.10 -25.01
C GLU A 50 -8.63 -0.60 -23.91
N LEU A 51 -8.71 0.70 -23.63
CA LEU A 51 -7.99 1.30 -22.50
C LEU A 51 -8.50 0.67 -21.18
N PRO A 52 -7.59 0.21 -20.29
CA PRO A 52 -7.97 -0.39 -19.02
C PRO A 52 -8.40 0.68 -18.01
N THR A 53 -9.59 1.25 -18.23
CA THR A 53 -10.11 2.41 -17.49
C THR A 53 -10.24 2.14 -15.99
N ALA A 54 -10.59 0.92 -15.59
CA ALA A 54 -10.63 0.52 -14.18
C ALA A 54 -9.23 0.61 -13.52
N THR A 55 -8.20 0.02 -14.14
CA THR A 55 -6.82 0.05 -13.65
C THR A 55 -6.24 1.46 -13.64
N LEU A 56 -6.53 2.26 -14.66
CA LEU A 56 -6.15 3.67 -14.70
C LEU A 56 -6.81 4.46 -13.56
N ALA A 57 -8.11 4.29 -13.34
CA ALA A 57 -8.85 4.98 -12.30
C ALA A 57 -8.34 4.64 -10.90
N VAL A 58 -8.14 3.35 -10.58
CA VAL A 58 -7.62 2.97 -9.24
C VAL A 58 -6.20 3.48 -8.99
N ASN A 59 -5.35 3.50 -10.02
CA ASN A 59 -4.00 4.06 -9.90
C ASN A 59 -4.03 5.58 -9.68
N LEU A 60 -4.82 6.31 -10.47
CA LEU A 60 -4.90 7.77 -10.36
C LEU A 60 -5.52 8.22 -9.03
N VAL A 61 -6.67 7.64 -8.67
CA VAL A 61 -7.35 7.94 -7.40
C VAL A 61 -6.48 7.52 -6.22
N GLY A 62 -5.84 6.34 -6.29
CA GLY A 62 -4.94 5.85 -5.25
C GLY A 62 -3.72 6.76 -5.06
N ALA A 63 -3.07 7.19 -6.14
CA ALA A 63 -1.92 8.09 -6.08
C ALA A 63 -2.29 9.47 -5.52
N LEU A 64 -3.42 10.05 -5.95
CA LEU A 64 -3.91 11.32 -5.43
C LEU A 64 -4.26 11.22 -3.94
N ALA A 65 -4.99 10.18 -3.54
CA ALA A 65 -5.35 9.93 -2.15
C ALA A 65 -4.12 9.68 -1.27
N LEU A 66 -3.12 8.95 -1.79
CA LEU A 66 -1.85 8.75 -1.11
C LEU A 66 -1.09 10.07 -0.92
N GLY A 67 -1.01 10.90 -1.97
CA GLY A 67 -0.39 12.22 -1.88
C GLY A 67 -1.06 13.11 -0.82
N PHE A 68 -2.39 13.16 -0.81
CA PHE A 68 -3.16 13.87 0.21
C PHE A 68 -2.90 13.33 1.62
N LEU A 69 -2.94 12.01 1.79
CA LEU A 69 -2.69 11.35 3.07
C LEU A 69 -1.29 11.69 3.61
N LEU A 70 -0.26 11.53 2.79
CA LEU A 70 1.11 11.80 3.19
C LEU A 70 1.32 13.29 3.47
N GLY A 71 0.77 14.18 2.65
CA GLY A 71 0.81 15.63 2.89
C GLY A 71 0.17 16.02 4.23
N ARG A 72 -0.98 15.43 4.58
CA ARG A 72 -1.64 15.67 5.88
C ARG A 72 -0.85 15.12 7.06
N LEU A 73 -0.23 13.95 6.90
CA LEU A 73 0.54 13.31 7.97
C LEU A 73 1.91 13.97 8.19
N ALA A 74 2.48 14.61 7.16
CA ALA A 74 3.76 15.33 7.25
C ALA A 74 3.70 16.58 8.15
N LEU A 75 2.51 17.08 8.49
CA LEU A 75 2.31 18.27 9.33
C LEU A 75 2.66 18.06 10.82
N ALA A 76 2.93 16.82 11.25
CA ALA A 76 3.23 16.50 12.65
C ALA A 76 4.20 15.31 12.75
N PRO A 77 4.81 15.08 13.93
CA PRO A 77 5.70 13.95 14.13
C PRO A 77 5.02 12.60 13.83
N ASP A 78 5.73 11.73 13.09
CA ASP A 78 5.27 10.41 12.70
C ASP A 78 5.44 9.39 13.84
N THR A 79 4.60 9.50 14.88
CA THR A 79 4.67 8.66 16.07
C THR A 79 3.30 8.07 16.43
N GLY A 80 3.32 6.95 17.15
CA GLY A 80 2.12 6.28 17.64
C GLY A 80 1.11 5.95 16.54
N TRP A 81 -0.13 6.41 16.73
CA TRP A 81 -1.26 6.14 15.82
C TRP A 81 -1.04 6.71 14.41
N ARG A 82 -0.35 7.85 14.27
CA ARG A 82 -0.08 8.48 12.96
C ARG A 82 0.78 7.59 12.08
N ARG A 83 1.81 6.99 12.67
CA ARG A 83 2.67 6.01 11.99
C ARG A 83 1.88 4.78 11.57
N THR A 84 1.04 4.25 12.45
CA THR A 84 0.20 3.09 12.13
C THR A 84 -0.77 3.39 10.98
N LEU A 85 -1.39 4.57 10.96
CA LEU A 85 -2.23 4.99 9.84
C LEU A 85 -1.44 5.20 8.55
N ARG A 86 -0.27 5.84 8.61
CA ARG A 86 0.60 6.04 7.45
C ARG A 86 0.96 4.72 6.79
N LEU A 87 1.34 3.73 7.60
CA LEU A 87 1.73 2.41 7.13
C LEU A 87 0.51 1.60 6.69
N GLY A 88 -0.58 1.59 7.46
CA GLY A 88 -1.78 0.83 7.13
C GLY A 88 -2.51 1.35 5.90
N LEU A 89 -2.76 2.66 5.83
CA LEU A 89 -3.47 3.28 4.70
C LEU A 89 -2.52 3.57 3.53
N GLY A 90 -1.34 4.12 3.78
CA GLY A 90 -0.41 4.49 2.73
C GLY A 90 0.29 3.28 2.13
N THR A 91 1.09 2.58 2.92
CA THR A 91 1.84 1.41 2.43
C THR A 91 0.93 0.20 2.17
N GLY A 92 -0.01 -0.07 3.08
CA GLY A 92 -0.94 -1.18 2.95
C GLY A 92 -2.01 -0.91 1.89
N PHE A 93 -3.03 -0.14 2.24
CA PHE A 93 -4.22 0.02 1.41
C PHE A 93 -3.93 0.63 0.03
N MET A 94 -3.29 1.81 -0.03
CA MET A 94 -2.99 2.43 -1.33
C MET A 94 -1.98 1.60 -2.13
N GLY A 95 -1.01 0.96 -1.46
CA GLY A 95 -0.07 0.03 -2.11
C GLY A 95 -0.74 -1.21 -2.73
N GLY A 96 -1.78 -1.76 -2.09
CA GLY A 96 -2.57 -2.88 -2.64
C GLY A 96 -3.62 -2.47 -3.67
N LEU A 97 -4.17 -1.26 -3.54
CA LEU A 97 -5.16 -0.67 -4.44
C LEU A 97 -4.56 -0.27 -5.79
N THR A 98 -3.33 0.25 -5.79
CA THR A 98 -2.60 0.64 -6.99
C THR A 98 -1.82 -0.55 -7.57
N THR A 99 -1.51 -0.54 -8.87
CA THR A 99 -0.77 -1.63 -9.52
C THR A 99 -0.05 -1.15 -10.78
N TYR A 100 1.25 -1.40 -10.84
CA TYR A 100 2.05 -1.18 -12.04
C TYR A 100 2.09 -2.42 -12.94
N SER A 101 2.20 -3.62 -12.37
CA SER A 101 2.30 -4.87 -13.14
C SER A 101 1.07 -5.12 -14.02
N THR A 102 -0.12 -4.92 -13.47
CA THR A 102 -1.37 -5.09 -14.24
C THR A 102 -1.46 -4.04 -15.34
N PHE A 103 -1.10 -2.79 -15.01
CA PHE A 103 -1.13 -1.69 -15.96
C PHE A 103 -0.21 -1.94 -17.18
N ILE A 104 1.01 -2.42 -16.96
CA ILE A 104 1.94 -2.73 -18.07
C ILE A 104 1.41 -3.84 -18.98
N VAL A 105 0.90 -4.92 -18.40
CA VAL A 105 0.32 -6.03 -19.19
C VAL A 105 -0.89 -5.56 -20.00
N GLU A 106 -1.76 -4.73 -19.43
CA GLU A 106 -2.92 -4.20 -20.15
C GLU A 106 -2.52 -3.21 -21.25
N VAL A 107 -1.50 -2.39 -21.03
CA VAL A 107 -0.94 -1.49 -22.05
C VAL A 107 -0.30 -2.27 -23.20
N GLU A 108 0.41 -3.37 -22.90
CA GLU A 108 0.98 -4.25 -23.92
C GLU A 108 -0.11 -4.87 -24.81
N HIS A 109 -1.20 -5.36 -24.20
CA HIS A 109 -2.35 -5.87 -24.95
C HIS A 109 -3.03 -4.78 -25.79
N LEU A 110 -3.15 -3.55 -25.26
CA LEU A 110 -3.70 -2.40 -25.99
C LEU A 110 -2.83 -2.00 -27.19
N ALA A 111 -1.50 -2.06 -27.05
CA ALA A 111 -0.54 -1.75 -28.09
C ALA A 111 -0.48 -2.82 -29.20
N GLY A 112 -1.29 -3.86 -29.11
CA GLY A 112 -1.50 -4.85 -30.16
C GLY A 112 -0.76 -6.17 -29.99
N GLY A 113 0.17 -6.31 -29.03
CA GLY A 113 0.84 -7.56 -28.60
C GLY A 113 1.49 -8.48 -29.67
N ALA A 114 1.19 -8.32 -30.96
CA ALA A 114 1.49 -9.23 -32.06
C ALA A 114 2.31 -8.56 -33.16
N ASP A 115 2.26 -7.23 -33.30
CA ASP A 115 2.96 -6.50 -34.38
C ASP A 115 4.41 -6.11 -34.05
N LEU A 116 4.91 -6.41 -32.84
CA LEU A 116 6.29 -6.09 -32.42
C LEU A 116 7.24 -7.31 -32.40
N LEU A 117 6.70 -8.51 -32.62
CA LEU A 117 7.47 -9.76 -32.73
C LEU A 117 7.26 -10.48 -34.08
N GLY A 118 6.50 -9.87 -35.00
CA GLY A 118 6.24 -10.33 -36.37
C GLY A 118 7.10 -9.61 -37.39
#